data_AF-A0A6N8F7X3-F1
#
_entry.id   AF-A0A6N8F7X3-F1
#
_cell.length_a   1.000
_cell.length_b   1.000
_cell.length_c   1.000
_cell.angle_alpha   90.00
_cell.angle_beta   90.00
_cell.angle_gamma   90.00
#
_symmetry.space_group_name_H-M   'P 1'
#
loop_
_entity.id
_entity.type
_entity.pdbx_description
1 polymer ?
#
loop_
_entity_poly.entity_id
_entity_poly.type
_entity_poly.pdbx_seq_one_letter_code
_entity_poly.pdbx_strand_id
1 'polypeptide(L)'
;ALPRSGALRRAAACGGAALLLAAPLAALAAAGFPGRLFRPETWFARAAMYGDAALLLRQSPWLGQGGDAWRQAFRSVQSHPYVGNEAHSGYLDIALDLGLLGLAVMVLWLGAAAVRLFRARSPLLPPFAALLLHSAVDFDMSYGIVWLLIIAMIGMAKAGGAAQTEPGKEREPNPQTEVLGQIRTLGGHAKVRNKKREPDVTPNARTAEKLPRLMRAVSGFVLCVLLLAASTAGFLQAESLRLYRSALSLEEAAGRNSPSASTQSQAAAKTQGNSGLSGTSVSIVVSSADAADDANAARNRQAALLKRSLACWPYRTPARLALAGLSAPPEAAAILRAGLAYDAADPALWLALGGALARQGDLGAVPAMNRALELDRFDPHLQTAALRGLEQLARRLSEQGRPEQAKAAAAAGARTYARYAELADSVRTSVQRNDRRFRLTAEAVILGEALRHMADSAASSQARLN
;
A
#
# COMPACT_ATOMS: atom_id res chain seq x y z
N ALA A 1 -58.28 -41.96 17.05
CA ALA A 1 -57.14 -41.89 16.11
C ALA A 1 -57.01 -40.47 15.58
N LEU A 2 -55.85 -39.82 15.79
CA LEU A 2 -55.19 -38.83 14.90
C LEU A 2 -54.09 -38.08 15.67
N PRO A 3 -52.85 -38.15 15.17
CA PRO A 3 -52.03 -36.94 15.09
C PRO A 3 -51.40 -36.87 13.69
N ARG A 4 -52.05 -36.18 12.74
CA ARG A 4 -51.50 -35.92 11.39
C ARG A 4 -50.95 -34.49 11.20
N SER A 5 -51.17 -33.58 12.15
CA SER A 5 -50.81 -32.16 12.01
C SER A 5 -49.33 -31.83 12.27
N GLY A 6 -48.62 -32.63 13.08
CA GLY A 6 -47.20 -32.39 13.42
C GLY A 6 -46.21 -32.79 12.32
N ALA A 7 -46.49 -33.86 11.58
CA ALA A 7 -45.60 -34.39 10.54
C ALA A 7 -45.57 -33.49 9.29
N LEU A 8 -46.72 -32.96 8.89
CA LEU A 8 -46.85 -32.04 7.74
C LEU A 8 -46.15 -30.69 7.97
N ARG A 9 -46.22 -30.14 9.20
CA ARG A 9 -45.49 -28.90 9.55
C ARG A 9 -43.97 -29.08 9.58
N ARG A 10 -43.47 -30.24 10.02
CA ARG A 10 -42.03 -30.55 10.01
C ARG A 10 -41.52 -30.82 8.59
N ALA A 11 -42.28 -31.50 7.75
CA ALA A 11 -41.93 -31.73 6.35
C ALA A 11 -41.89 -30.43 5.53
N ALA A 12 -42.85 -29.51 5.76
CA ALA A 12 -42.86 -28.20 5.12
C ALA A 12 -41.69 -27.29 5.57
N ALA A 13 -41.29 -27.36 6.84
CA ALA A 13 -40.13 -26.64 7.37
C ALA A 13 -38.80 -27.17 6.79
N CYS A 14 -38.67 -28.50 6.63
CA CYS A 14 -37.49 -29.11 5.99
C CYS A 14 -37.42 -28.81 4.48
N GLY A 15 -38.56 -28.79 3.79
CA GLY A 15 -38.64 -28.43 2.36
C GLY A 15 -38.28 -26.95 2.10
N GLY A 16 -38.74 -26.04 2.96
CA GLY A 16 -38.39 -24.62 2.88
C GLY A 16 -36.90 -24.36 3.16
N ALA A 17 -36.31 -25.05 4.14
CA ALA A 17 -34.88 -24.95 4.43
C ALA A 17 -34.01 -25.53 3.29
N ALA A 18 -34.44 -26.61 2.64
CA ALA A 18 -33.77 -27.18 1.48
C ALA A 18 -33.80 -26.24 0.27
N LEU A 19 -34.92 -25.56 0.02
CA LEU A 19 -35.06 -24.54 -1.03
C LEU A 19 -34.22 -23.28 -0.75
N LEU A 20 -34.13 -22.85 0.52
CA LEU A 20 -33.30 -21.71 0.94
C LEU A 20 -31.78 -22.00 0.83
N LEU A 21 -31.36 -23.27 0.88
CA LEU A 21 -29.96 -23.67 0.65
C LEU A 21 -29.68 -23.99 -0.83
N ALA A 22 -30.65 -24.53 -1.57
CA ALA A 22 -30.49 -24.90 -2.97
C ALA A 22 -30.29 -23.68 -3.88
N ALA A 23 -30.97 -22.56 -3.62
CA ALA A 23 -30.80 -21.33 -4.39
C ALA A 23 -29.37 -20.73 -4.30
N PRO A 24 -28.77 -20.53 -3.11
CA PRO A 24 -27.38 -20.07 -3.01
C PRO A 24 -26.38 -21.10 -3.52
N LEU A 25 -26.61 -22.41 -3.35
CA LEU A 25 -25.77 -23.46 -3.93
C LEU A 25 -25.80 -23.48 -5.46
N ALA A 26 -26.98 -23.30 -6.06
CA ALA A 26 -27.16 -23.19 -7.50
C ALA A 26 -26.55 -21.88 -8.05
N ALA A 27 -26.67 -20.77 -7.32
CA ALA A 27 -26.02 -19.51 -7.66
C ALA A 27 -24.48 -19.61 -7.58
N LEU A 28 -23.95 -20.29 -6.58
CA LEU A 28 -22.51 -20.61 -6.48
C LEU A 28 -22.05 -21.49 -7.65
N ALA A 29 -22.80 -22.53 -7.98
CA ALA A 29 -22.49 -23.40 -9.12
C ALA A 29 -22.53 -22.64 -10.46
N ALA A 30 -23.56 -21.81 -10.68
CA ALA A 30 -23.73 -20.99 -11.89
C ALA A 30 -22.66 -19.90 -12.02
N ALA A 31 -22.16 -19.37 -10.91
CA ALA A 31 -21.02 -18.44 -10.89
C ALA A 31 -19.66 -19.12 -11.16
N GLY A 32 -19.65 -20.44 -11.39
CA GLY A 32 -18.44 -21.21 -11.65
C GLY A 32 -17.58 -21.43 -10.41
N PHE A 33 -18.17 -21.35 -9.21
CA PHE A 33 -17.45 -21.44 -7.93
C PHE A 33 -16.61 -22.73 -7.78
N PRO A 34 -17.06 -23.94 -8.19
CA PRO A 34 -16.21 -25.14 -8.11
C PRO A 34 -14.91 -25.01 -8.93
N GLY A 35 -15.01 -24.45 -10.14
CA GLY A 35 -13.86 -24.22 -11.01
C GLY A 35 -12.98 -23.04 -10.61
N ARG A 36 -13.37 -22.26 -9.59
CA ARG A 36 -12.57 -21.20 -8.95
C ARG A 36 -11.96 -21.65 -7.62
N LEU A 37 -12.68 -22.50 -6.87
CA LEU A 37 -12.24 -23.04 -5.58
C LEU A 37 -11.07 -24.03 -5.72
N PHE A 38 -11.05 -24.79 -6.82
CA PHE A 38 -10.06 -25.84 -7.08
C PHE A 38 -9.03 -25.48 -8.16
N ARG A 39 -8.74 -24.18 -8.39
CA ARG A 39 -7.61 -23.79 -9.23
C ARG A 39 -6.30 -23.91 -8.45
N PRO A 40 -5.48 -24.95 -8.67
CA PRO A 40 -4.24 -25.13 -7.93
C PRO A 40 -3.32 -23.90 -8.08
N GLU A 41 -3.37 -23.21 -9.23
CA GLU A 41 -2.55 -22.05 -9.53
C GLU A 41 -2.81 -20.89 -8.56
N THR A 42 -4.04 -20.70 -8.09
CA THR A 42 -4.41 -19.63 -7.14
C THR A 42 -3.92 -19.95 -5.73
N TRP A 43 -4.01 -21.22 -5.33
CA TRP A 43 -3.50 -21.67 -4.03
C TRP A 43 -1.98 -21.65 -3.97
N PHE A 44 -1.29 -22.12 -5.01
CA PHE A 44 0.17 -22.07 -5.08
C PHE A 44 0.70 -20.62 -5.08
N ALA A 45 0.04 -19.70 -5.79
CA ALA A 45 0.41 -18.28 -5.74
C ALA A 45 0.31 -17.71 -4.33
N ARG A 46 -0.78 -17.99 -3.60
CA ARG A 46 -0.94 -17.55 -2.19
C ARG A 46 0.08 -18.19 -1.26
N ALA A 47 0.37 -19.48 -1.44
CA ALA A 47 1.40 -20.15 -0.63
C ALA A 47 2.79 -19.52 -0.83
N ALA A 48 3.15 -19.19 -2.08
CA ALA A 48 4.38 -18.47 -2.38
C ALA A 48 4.38 -17.07 -1.73
N MET A 49 3.27 -16.32 -1.87
CA MET A 49 3.12 -15.00 -1.23
C MET A 49 3.26 -15.08 0.29
N TYR A 50 2.67 -16.08 0.95
CA TYR A 50 2.76 -16.25 2.40
C TYR A 50 4.18 -16.62 2.83
N GLY A 51 4.87 -17.45 2.05
CA GLY A 51 6.29 -17.77 2.26
C GLY A 51 7.17 -16.52 2.18
N ASP A 52 6.96 -15.71 1.14
CA ASP A 52 7.70 -14.46 0.94
C ASP A 52 7.35 -13.42 2.04
N ALA A 53 6.09 -13.35 2.47
CA ALA A 53 5.66 -12.49 3.58
C ALA A 53 6.30 -12.89 4.90
N ALA A 54 6.49 -14.20 5.15
CA ALA A 54 7.21 -14.66 6.33
C ALA A 54 8.66 -14.16 6.35
N LEU A 55 9.31 -13.98 5.19
CA LEU A 55 10.64 -13.38 5.10
C LEU A 55 10.62 -11.91 5.53
N LEU A 56 9.61 -11.13 5.13
CA LEU A 56 9.45 -9.74 5.56
C LEU A 56 9.13 -9.64 7.06
N LEU A 57 8.24 -10.50 7.57
CA LEU A 57 7.90 -10.53 8.99
C LEU A 57 9.13 -10.82 9.86
N ARG A 58 10.03 -11.70 9.41
CA ARG A 58 11.26 -12.03 10.13
C ARG A 58 12.22 -10.86 10.27
N GLN A 59 12.11 -9.82 9.44
CA GLN A 59 12.96 -8.63 9.53
C GLN A 59 12.53 -7.69 10.67
N SER A 60 11.23 -7.65 11.00
CA SER A 60 10.69 -6.88 12.12
C SER A 60 9.50 -7.61 12.77
N PRO A 61 9.74 -8.71 13.51
CA PRO A 61 8.68 -9.62 13.94
C PRO A 61 7.77 -9.02 15.01
N TRP A 62 8.30 -8.15 15.88
CA TRP A 62 7.54 -7.68 17.05
C TRP A 62 6.72 -6.43 16.75
N LEU A 63 7.30 -5.48 16.02
CA LEU A 63 6.69 -4.16 15.77
C LEU A 63 6.23 -3.96 14.33
N GLY A 64 6.59 -4.86 13.41
CA GLY A 64 6.31 -4.70 11.99
C GLY A 64 7.17 -3.62 11.34
N GLN A 65 6.94 -3.39 10.05
CA GLN A 65 7.61 -2.37 9.26
C GLN A 65 6.71 -1.13 9.03
N GLY A 66 5.39 -1.31 9.18
CA GLY A 66 4.38 -0.29 8.98
C GLY A 66 4.24 0.18 7.53
N GLY A 67 3.28 1.07 7.33
CA GLY A 67 3.16 1.83 6.09
C GLY A 67 2.75 1.02 4.86
N ASP A 68 1.97 -0.06 5.00
CA ASP A 68 1.63 -0.96 3.89
C ASP A 68 2.87 -1.75 3.41
N ALA A 69 3.49 -2.44 4.37
CA ALA A 69 4.77 -3.11 4.21
C ALA A 69 4.77 -4.14 3.08
N TRP A 70 3.66 -4.87 2.90
CA TRP A 70 3.53 -5.82 1.79
C TRP A 70 3.61 -5.10 0.44
N ARG A 71 2.75 -4.09 0.20
CA ARG A 71 2.72 -3.37 -1.08
C ARG A 71 4.08 -2.78 -1.44
N GLN A 72 4.80 -2.27 -0.44
CA GLN A 72 6.08 -1.62 -0.65
C GLN A 72 7.23 -2.61 -0.87
N ALA A 73 7.28 -3.72 -0.12
CA ALA A 73 8.48 -4.54 -0.04
C ALA A 73 8.38 -5.92 -0.72
N PHE A 74 7.18 -6.39 -1.12
CA PHE A 74 7.03 -7.76 -1.62
C PHE A 74 7.97 -8.08 -2.79
N ARG A 75 8.19 -7.12 -3.72
CA ARG A 75 9.07 -7.29 -4.89
C ARG A 75 10.52 -7.62 -4.53
N SER A 76 10.97 -7.19 -3.36
CA SER A 76 12.33 -7.47 -2.87
C SER A 76 12.51 -8.90 -2.33
N VAL A 77 11.41 -9.56 -1.96
CA VAL A 77 11.40 -10.93 -1.41
C VAL A 77 10.74 -11.94 -2.34
N GLN A 78 10.22 -11.50 -3.50
CA GLN A 78 9.52 -12.37 -4.43
C GLN A 78 10.34 -13.61 -4.79
N SER A 79 9.75 -14.79 -4.57
CA SER A 79 10.29 -16.05 -5.04
C SER A 79 9.95 -16.31 -6.51
N HIS A 80 8.81 -15.79 -6.98
CA HIS A 80 8.29 -16.01 -8.34
C HIS A 80 7.67 -14.71 -8.90
N PRO A 81 7.58 -14.57 -10.24
CA PRO A 81 7.05 -13.37 -10.89
C PRO A 81 5.52 -13.28 -10.85
N TYR A 82 4.92 -13.43 -9.67
CA TYR A 82 3.51 -13.14 -9.43
C TYR A 82 3.27 -11.63 -9.32
N VAL A 83 2.00 -11.22 -9.42
CA VAL A 83 1.56 -9.85 -9.12
C VAL A 83 0.52 -9.91 -8.02
N GLY A 84 0.66 -9.06 -6.99
CA GLY A 84 -0.31 -9.00 -5.90
C GLY A 84 0.10 -7.94 -4.89
N ASN A 85 -0.49 -6.75 -5.01
CA ASN A 85 -0.23 -5.66 -4.05
C ASN A 85 -0.92 -5.87 -2.69
N GLU A 86 -1.65 -6.97 -2.52
CA GLU A 86 -2.30 -7.37 -1.27
C GLU A 86 -1.81 -8.78 -0.94
N ALA A 87 -1.48 -9.06 0.31
CA ALA A 87 -1.10 -10.41 0.72
C ALA A 87 -2.29 -11.38 0.65
N HIS A 88 -3.52 -10.87 0.57
CA HIS A 88 -4.77 -11.62 0.66
C HIS A 88 -4.92 -12.33 2.01
N SER A 89 -4.49 -11.67 3.08
CA SER A 89 -4.76 -12.08 4.46
C SER A 89 -4.63 -10.87 5.37
N GLY A 90 -5.75 -10.36 5.90
CA GLY A 90 -5.74 -9.19 6.77
C GLY A 90 -4.89 -9.37 8.04
N TYR A 91 -4.79 -10.60 8.54
CA TYR A 91 -3.91 -10.91 9.68
C TYR A 91 -2.43 -10.82 9.32
N LEU A 92 -2.07 -11.24 8.11
CA LEU A 92 -0.70 -11.16 7.62
C LEU A 92 -0.30 -9.71 7.36
N ASP A 93 -1.19 -8.91 6.76
CA ASP A 93 -0.96 -7.48 6.57
C ASP A 93 -0.75 -6.78 7.93
N ILE A 94 -1.58 -7.09 8.93
CA ILE A 94 -1.43 -6.54 10.28
C ILE A 94 -0.15 -7.03 10.98
N ALA A 95 0.25 -8.29 10.76
CA ALA A 95 1.52 -8.79 11.26
C ALA A 95 2.72 -8.08 10.60
N LEU A 96 2.65 -7.80 9.30
CA LEU A 96 3.71 -7.10 8.58
C LEU A 96 3.79 -5.63 9.00
N ASP A 97 2.66 -4.97 9.21
CA ASP A 97 2.61 -3.55 9.55
C ASP A 97 2.85 -3.27 11.04
N LEU A 98 2.24 -4.06 11.93
CA LEU A 98 2.25 -3.81 13.39
C LEU A 98 2.97 -4.91 14.19
N GLY A 99 3.51 -5.92 13.50
CA GLY A 99 4.19 -7.05 14.12
C GLY A 99 3.24 -8.02 14.80
N LEU A 100 3.84 -9.06 15.38
CA LEU A 100 3.14 -10.05 16.19
C LEU A 100 2.47 -9.43 17.42
N LEU A 101 2.98 -8.30 17.93
CA LEU A 101 2.35 -7.58 19.03
C LEU A 101 1.01 -6.96 18.61
N GLY A 102 1.00 -6.24 17.48
CA GLY A 102 -0.23 -5.65 16.94
C GLY A 102 -1.24 -6.71 16.56
N LEU A 103 -0.79 -7.78 15.91
CA LEU A 103 -1.62 -8.95 15.60
C LEU A 103 -2.22 -9.57 16.88
N ALA A 104 -1.42 -9.78 17.92
CA ALA A 104 -1.89 -10.37 19.18
C ALA A 104 -2.97 -9.49 19.84
N VAL A 105 -2.76 -8.18 19.92
CA VAL A 105 -3.75 -7.24 20.46
C VAL A 105 -5.06 -7.33 19.68
N MET A 106 -5.00 -7.33 18.35
CA MET A 106 -6.18 -7.45 17.51
C MET A 106 -6.91 -8.78 17.73
N VAL A 107 -6.19 -9.91 17.68
CA VAL A 107 -6.78 -11.25 17.83
C VAL A 107 -7.42 -11.41 19.21
N LEU A 108 -6.79 -10.89 20.27
CA LEU A 108 -7.36 -10.90 21.62
C LEU A 108 -8.63 -10.05 21.70
N TRP A 109 -8.64 -8.86 21.09
CA TRP A 109 -9.82 -8.00 21.04
C TRP A 109 -10.99 -8.65 20.28
N LEU A 110 -10.73 -9.20 19.10
CA LEU A 110 -11.72 -9.92 18.29
C LEU A 110 -12.22 -11.20 18.99
N GLY A 111 -11.32 -11.93 19.66
CA GLY A 111 -11.67 -13.10 20.46
C GLY A 111 -12.56 -12.74 21.65
N ALA A 112 -12.25 -11.66 22.37
CA ALA A 112 -13.08 -11.16 23.46
C ALA A 112 -14.48 -10.73 22.97
N ALA A 113 -14.54 -10.08 21.80
CA ALA A 113 -15.80 -9.77 21.13
C ALA A 113 -16.60 -11.04 20.78
N ALA A 114 -15.97 -12.04 20.16
CA ALA A 114 -16.61 -13.31 19.80
C ALA A 114 -17.18 -14.02 21.05
N VAL A 115 -16.38 -14.11 22.12
CA VAL A 115 -16.80 -14.69 23.40
C VAL A 115 -17.99 -13.94 23.97
N ARG A 116 -18.03 -12.61 23.84
CA ARG A 116 -19.16 -11.79 24.29
C ARG A 116 -20.42 -12.06 23.50
N LEU A 117 -20.33 -12.13 22.16
CA LEU A 117 -21.46 -12.47 21.30
C LEU A 117 -21.97 -13.89 21.59
N PHE A 118 -21.07 -14.84 21.81
CA PHE A 118 -21.39 -16.21 22.18
C PHE A 118 -22.12 -16.29 23.53
N ARG A 119 -21.60 -15.64 24.58
CA ARG A 119 -22.25 -15.59 25.90
C ARG A 119 -23.62 -14.91 25.86
N ALA A 120 -23.79 -13.92 24.98
CA ALA A 120 -25.07 -13.25 24.76
C ALA A 120 -26.05 -14.05 23.87
N ARG A 121 -25.65 -15.23 23.35
CA ARG A 121 -26.39 -16.00 22.34
C ARG A 121 -26.85 -15.12 21.16
N SER A 122 -25.98 -14.21 20.74
CA SER A 122 -26.33 -13.22 19.73
C SER A 122 -26.50 -13.87 18.35
N PRO A 123 -27.56 -13.54 17.59
CA PRO A 123 -27.70 -13.99 16.21
C PRO A 123 -26.63 -13.41 15.27
N LEU A 124 -25.84 -12.43 15.76
CA LEU A 124 -24.73 -11.83 15.01
C LEU A 124 -23.43 -12.66 15.08
N LEU A 125 -23.37 -13.73 15.89
CA LEU A 125 -22.17 -14.55 16.00
C LEU A 125 -21.80 -15.25 14.68
N PRO A 126 -22.72 -15.93 13.95
CA PRO A 126 -22.38 -16.54 12.67
C PRO A 126 -21.83 -15.56 11.61
N PRO A 127 -22.46 -14.40 11.32
CA PRO A 127 -21.89 -13.47 10.35
C PRO A 127 -20.57 -12.85 10.84
N PHE A 128 -20.43 -12.61 12.15
CA PHE A 128 -19.15 -12.17 12.72
C PHE A 128 -18.03 -13.20 12.49
N ALA A 129 -18.29 -14.48 12.79
CA ALA A 129 -17.32 -15.55 12.59
C ALA A 129 -16.98 -15.75 11.10
N ALA A 130 -17.97 -15.67 10.21
CA ALA A 130 -17.77 -15.78 8.78
C ALA A 130 -16.84 -14.68 8.26
N LEU A 131 -17.04 -13.43 8.68
CA LEU A 131 -16.17 -12.31 8.31
C LEU A 131 -14.72 -12.55 8.80
N LEU A 132 -14.53 -12.94 10.06
CA LEU A 132 -13.19 -13.17 10.60
C LEU A 132 -12.44 -14.31 9.90
N LEU A 133 -13.15 -15.38 9.55
CA LEU A 133 -12.56 -16.51 8.83
C LEU A 133 -12.23 -16.14 7.37
N HIS A 134 -13.12 -15.40 6.71
CA HIS A 134 -12.92 -14.94 5.33
C HIS A 134 -11.71 -14.00 5.22
N SER A 135 -11.56 -13.07 6.17
CA SER A 135 -10.40 -12.16 6.23
C SER A 135 -9.06 -12.84 6.48
N ALA A 136 -9.03 -14.16 6.76
CA ALA A 136 -7.78 -14.92 6.79
C ALA A 136 -7.24 -15.26 5.39
N VAL A 137 -8.09 -15.21 4.38
CA VAL A 137 -7.83 -15.67 3.01
C VAL A 137 -8.11 -14.57 1.97
N ASP A 138 -8.62 -13.42 2.43
CA ASP A 138 -8.93 -12.24 1.62
C ASP A 138 -8.43 -10.95 2.30
N PHE A 139 -8.47 -9.84 1.56
CA PHE A 139 -7.99 -8.52 1.98
C PHE A 139 -9.13 -7.60 2.48
N ASP A 140 -10.24 -8.17 2.96
CA ASP A 140 -11.42 -7.38 3.36
C ASP A 140 -11.08 -6.35 4.45
N MET A 141 -10.15 -6.69 5.34
CA MET A 141 -9.67 -5.82 6.42
C MET A 141 -8.95 -4.55 5.90
N SER A 142 -8.56 -4.49 4.64
CA SER A 142 -8.05 -3.26 4.02
C SER A 142 -9.18 -2.23 3.78
N TYR A 143 -10.45 -2.66 3.79
CA TYR A 143 -11.60 -1.76 3.65
C TYR A 143 -12.15 -1.31 5.02
N GLY A 144 -12.14 0.00 5.25
CA GLY A 144 -12.66 0.61 6.48
C GLY A 144 -14.12 0.22 6.83
N ILE A 145 -14.96 -0.09 5.83
CA ILE A 145 -16.34 -0.51 6.05
C ILE A 145 -16.44 -1.84 6.81
N VAL A 146 -15.49 -2.76 6.61
CA VAL A 146 -15.46 -4.06 7.31
C VAL A 146 -15.21 -3.84 8.79
N TRP A 147 -14.30 -2.92 9.14
CA TRP A 147 -14.06 -2.52 10.53
C TRP A 147 -15.30 -1.90 11.18
N LEU A 148 -15.99 -1.00 10.48
CA LEU A 148 -17.23 -0.40 10.96
C LEU A 148 -18.31 -1.47 11.22
N LEU A 149 -18.42 -2.46 10.34
CA LEU A 149 -19.36 -3.57 10.49
C LEU A 149 -19.01 -4.46 11.70
N ILE A 150 -17.73 -4.81 11.87
CA ILE A 150 -17.21 -5.54 13.05
C ILE A 150 -17.59 -4.79 14.34
N ILE A 151 -17.27 -3.50 14.40
CA ILE A 151 -17.56 -2.65 15.57
C ILE A 151 -19.07 -2.52 15.81
N ALA A 152 -19.87 -2.36 14.76
CA ALA A 152 -21.33 -2.27 14.88
C ALA A 152 -21.93 -3.56 15.46
N MET A 153 -21.51 -4.73 15.00
CA MET A 153 -21.96 -6.02 15.56
C MET A 153 -21.57 -6.16 17.05
N ILE A 154 -20.36 -5.72 17.40
CA ILE A 154 -19.90 -5.67 18.79
C ILE A 154 -20.75 -4.69 19.61
N GLY A 155 -21.15 -3.55 19.07
CA GLY A 155 -22.02 -2.58 19.75
C GLY A 155 -23.43 -3.10 19.98
N MET A 156 -24.06 -3.69 18.95
CA MET A 156 -25.43 -4.18 18.98
C MET A 156 -25.65 -5.33 19.98
N ALA A 157 -24.62 -6.15 20.22
CA ALA A 157 -24.71 -7.19 21.24
C ALA A 157 -24.82 -6.63 22.69
N LYS A 158 -24.69 -5.31 22.93
CA LYS A 158 -25.01 -4.69 24.24
C LYS A 158 -26.49 -4.36 24.41
N ALA A 159 -27.21 -4.09 23.32
CA ALA A 159 -28.61 -3.66 23.37
C ALA A 159 -29.59 -4.84 23.58
N GLY A 160 -29.22 -6.05 23.16
CA GLY A 160 -30.08 -7.23 23.27
C GLY A 160 -30.32 -7.79 24.68
N GLY A 161 -29.53 -7.36 25.68
CA GLY A 161 -29.69 -7.81 27.08
C GLY A 161 -30.70 -6.99 27.89
N ALA A 162 -31.06 -5.78 27.43
CA ALA A 162 -31.98 -4.88 28.14
C ALA A 162 -33.42 -4.94 27.61
N ALA A 163 -33.66 -5.59 26.47
CA ALA A 163 -34.95 -5.56 25.78
C ALA A 163 -35.87 -6.77 26.08
N GLN A 164 -35.53 -7.60 27.07
CA GLN A 164 -36.35 -8.75 27.48
C GLN A 164 -36.62 -8.74 29.00
N THR A 165 -37.41 -7.77 29.45
CA THR A 165 -38.18 -7.69 30.71
C THR A 165 -39.08 -6.47 30.50
N GLU A 166 -40.41 -6.53 30.36
CA GLU A 166 -41.47 -7.35 30.96
C GLU A 166 -42.68 -7.44 30.00
N PRO A 167 -43.42 -8.55 29.96
CA PRO A 167 -44.77 -8.58 29.41
C PRO A 167 -45.79 -8.11 30.47
N GLY A 168 -46.54 -7.04 30.13
CA GLY A 168 -47.86 -6.76 30.71
C GLY A 168 -47.90 -6.26 32.16
N LYS A 169 -47.99 -4.94 32.33
CA LYS A 169 -48.80 -4.33 33.40
C LYS A 169 -49.43 -3.06 32.87
N GLU A 170 -50.69 -3.18 32.42
CA GLU A 170 -51.59 -2.04 32.25
C GLU A 170 -51.65 -1.28 33.60
N ARG A 171 -51.28 -0.01 33.57
CA ARG A 171 -51.50 0.91 34.70
C ARG A 171 -52.91 1.44 34.57
N GLU A 172 -53.81 0.99 35.45
CA GLU A 172 -55.04 1.73 35.72
C GLU A 172 -54.73 3.10 36.34
N PRO A 173 -55.48 4.16 35.99
CA PRO A 173 -55.33 5.47 36.61
C PRO A 173 -56.15 5.54 37.91
N ASN A 174 -55.49 5.77 39.04
CA ASN A 174 -56.18 6.07 40.31
C ASN A 174 -56.27 7.60 40.50
N PRO A 175 -57.48 8.19 40.56
CA PRO A 175 -57.68 9.56 41.02
C PRO A 175 -57.99 9.55 42.54
N GLN A 176 -57.66 10.66 43.22
CA GLN A 176 -57.68 10.89 44.69
C GLN A 176 -56.28 10.67 45.29
N THR A 177 -55.61 11.65 45.92
CA THR A 177 -56.14 12.73 46.75
C THR A 177 -55.13 13.87 46.78
N GLU A 178 -55.51 15.01 46.19
CA GLU A 178 -54.98 16.32 46.57
C GLU A 178 -55.96 16.93 47.58
N VAL A 179 -55.44 17.78 48.47
CA VAL A 179 -56.16 18.62 49.45
C VAL A 179 -56.40 18.00 50.84
N LEU A 180 -55.52 18.38 51.78
CA LEU A 180 -55.78 19.01 53.09
C LEU A 180 -54.43 18.99 53.84
N GLY A 181 -53.78 20.10 54.16
CA GLY A 181 -54.31 21.14 55.05
C GLY A 181 -53.76 20.94 56.46
N GLN A 182 -52.58 21.52 56.72
CA GLN A 182 -52.25 22.32 57.92
C GLN A 182 -52.30 21.69 59.35
N ILE A 183 -51.23 22.00 60.13
CA ILE A 183 -51.16 22.24 61.60
C ILE A 183 -50.41 21.22 62.52
N ARG A 184 -49.23 21.70 62.97
CA ARG A 184 -48.58 21.72 64.32
C ARG A 184 -48.46 20.49 65.26
N THR A 185 -47.19 20.28 65.63
CA THR A 185 -46.55 20.12 66.97
C THR A 185 -46.92 18.98 67.92
N LEU A 186 -45.88 18.21 68.33
CA LEU A 186 -45.41 17.89 69.71
C LEU A 186 -44.31 16.81 69.54
N GLY A 187 -43.04 17.03 69.89
CA GLY A 187 -42.53 17.06 71.26
C GLY A 187 -42.03 15.65 71.65
N GLY A 188 -40.71 15.42 71.69
CA GLY A 188 -40.16 14.13 72.14
C GLY A 188 -38.65 13.97 71.96
N HIS A 189 -37.88 14.46 72.94
CA HIS A 189 -36.45 14.22 73.10
C HIS A 189 -36.13 12.73 73.39
N ALA A 190 -35.15 12.14 72.70
CA ALA A 190 -34.37 11.02 73.26
C ALA A 190 -32.98 10.85 72.63
N LYS A 191 -31.96 11.29 73.39
CA LYS A 191 -30.67 10.63 73.67
C LYS A 191 -29.67 10.33 72.52
N VAL A 192 -28.70 11.24 72.42
CA VAL A 192 -27.39 11.05 71.78
C VAL A 192 -26.61 9.95 72.51
N ARG A 193 -26.27 8.86 71.82
CA ARG A 193 -25.34 7.83 72.29
C ARG A 193 -24.05 7.91 71.48
N ASN A 194 -23.02 8.45 72.12
CA ASN A 194 -21.66 8.60 71.61
C ASN A 194 -21.03 7.21 71.39
N LYS A 195 -20.63 6.88 70.15
CA LYS A 195 -19.89 5.64 69.83
C LYS A 195 -18.53 6.03 69.24
N LYS A 196 -17.48 5.57 69.92
CA LYS A 196 -16.03 5.69 69.62
C LYS A 196 -15.73 5.64 68.11
N ARG A 197 -14.88 6.55 67.65
CA ARG A 197 -14.18 6.50 66.35
C ARG A 197 -13.18 5.33 66.36
N GLU A 198 -13.33 4.39 65.42
CA GLU A 198 -12.21 3.58 64.92
C GLU A 198 -11.50 4.38 63.82
N PRO A 199 -10.16 4.25 63.68
CA PRO A 199 -9.43 4.91 62.60
C PRO A 199 -9.67 4.13 61.30
N ASP A 200 -10.51 4.69 60.44
CA ASP A 200 -10.72 4.21 59.08
C ASP A 200 -9.44 4.47 58.25
N VAL A 201 -8.61 3.43 58.08
CA VAL A 201 -7.55 3.42 57.07
C VAL A 201 -8.20 3.02 55.74
N THR A 202 -8.92 3.96 55.12
CA THR A 202 -9.26 3.88 53.70
C THR A 202 -8.17 4.59 52.88
N PRO A 203 -7.57 3.95 51.86
CA PRO A 203 -6.74 4.68 50.91
C PRO A 203 -7.64 5.71 50.22
N ASN A 204 -7.24 6.99 50.23
CA ASN A 204 -7.95 8.13 49.64
C ASN A 204 -8.68 7.77 48.32
N ALA A 205 -9.97 7.48 48.40
CA ALA A 205 -10.83 7.21 47.24
C ALA A 205 -10.92 8.41 46.28
N ARG A 206 -10.59 9.62 46.77
CA ARG A 206 -10.54 10.86 45.97
C ARG A 206 -9.39 10.90 44.96
N THR A 207 -8.36 10.08 45.13
CA THR A 207 -7.24 9.98 44.17
C THR A 207 -7.53 9.00 43.04
N ALA A 208 -8.33 7.96 43.29
CA ALA A 208 -8.69 6.94 42.32
C ALA A 208 -9.74 7.41 41.27
N GLU A 209 -10.66 8.31 41.63
CA GLU A 209 -11.65 8.88 40.68
C GLU A 209 -11.08 9.94 39.73
N LYS A 210 -10.00 10.63 40.12
CA LYS A 210 -9.37 11.67 39.30
C LYS A 210 -8.48 11.09 38.20
N LEU A 211 -7.89 9.93 38.45
CA LEU A 211 -7.04 9.21 37.49
C LEU A 211 -7.76 8.91 36.15
N PRO A 212 -8.99 8.35 36.10
CA PRO A 212 -9.70 8.12 34.83
C PRO A 212 -10.24 9.39 34.15
N ARG A 213 -10.42 10.51 34.87
CA ARG A 213 -10.81 11.80 34.25
C ARG A 213 -9.60 12.49 33.62
N LEU A 214 -8.49 12.53 34.35
CA LEU A 214 -7.22 13.07 33.86
C LEU A 214 -6.69 12.24 32.68
N MET A 215 -6.71 10.90 32.77
CA MET A 215 -6.30 10.03 31.66
C MET A 215 -7.17 10.26 30.41
N ARG A 216 -8.49 10.43 30.55
CA ARG A 216 -9.36 10.79 29.41
C ARG A 216 -9.03 12.15 28.81
N ALA A 217 -8.77 13.16 29.64
CA ALA A 217 -8.40 14.50 29.16
C ALA A 217 -7.04 14.49 28.45
N VAL A 218 -6.06 13.80 29.01
CA VAL A 218 -4.72 13.63 28.42
C VAL A 218 -4.80 12.84 27.11
N SER A 219 -5.51 11.70 27.09
CA SER A 219 -5.72 10.92 25.87
C SER A 219 -6.48 11.72 24.80
N GLY A 220 -7.47 12.53 25.19
CA GLY A 220 -8.18 13.42 24.30
C GLY A 220 -7.27 14.51 23.70
N PHE A 221 -6.44 15.15 24.53
CA PHE A 221 -5.48 16.14 24.07
C PHE A 221 -4.45 15.55 23.12
N VAL A 222 -3.86 14.40 23.46
CA VAL A 222 -2.91 13.67 22.59
C VAL A 222 -3.58 13.32 21.25
N LEU A 223 -4.82 12.82 21.27
CA LEU A 223 -5.56 12.52 20.05
C LEU A 223 -5.78 13.77 19.20
N CYS A 224 -6.17 14.90 19.79
CA CYS A 224 -6.32 16.16 19.06
C CYS A 224 -5.01 16.62 18.42
N VAL A 225 -3.88 16.53 19.14
CA VAL A 225 -2.55 16.86 18.60
C VAL A 225 -2.20 15.95 17.42
N LEU A 226 -2.43 14.63 17.53
CA LEU A 226 -2.17 13.68 16.45
C LEU A 226 -3.06 13.94 15.23
N LEU A 227 -4.34 14.23 15.43
CA LEU A 227 -5.27 14.56 14.34
C LEU A 227 -4.87 15.86 13.65
N LEU A 228 -4.47 16.89 14.40
CA LEU A 228 -3.98 18.13 13.83
C LEU A 228 -2.70 17.92 13.02
N ALA A 229 -1.74 17.15 13.55
CA ALA A 229 -0.54 16.77 12.82
C ALA A 229 -0.88 16.01 11.53
N ALA A 230 -1.80 15.05 11.57
CA ALA A 230 -2.26 14.32 10.39
C ALA A 230 -2.92 15.24 9.35
N SER A 231 -3.77 16.18 9.79
CA SER A 231 -4.39 17.16 8.89
C SER A 231 -3.38 18.09 8.24
N THR A 232 -2.40 18.59 9.00
CA THR A 232 -1.34 19.46 8.43
C THR A 232 -0.46 18.70 7.44
N ALA A 233 -0.08 17.47 7.75
CA ALA A 233 0.65 16.60 6.84
C ALA A 233 -0.15 16.33 5.55
N GLY A 234 -1.44 16.04 5.66
CA GLY A 234 -2.33 15.86 4.52
C GLY A 234 -2.44 17.10 3.63
N PHE A 235 -2.49 18.29 4.24
CA PHE A 235 -2.50 19.55 3.49
C PHE A 235 -1.18 19.77 2.71
N LEU A 236 -0.03 19.55 3.37
CA LEU A 236 1.29 19.67 2.73
C LEU A 236 1.45 18.66 1.57
N GLN A 237 0.99 17.42 1.77
CA GLN A 237 1.01 16.38 0.75
C GLN A 237 0.13 16.78 -0.45
N ALA A 238 -1.05 17.35 -0.21
CA ALA A 238 -1.96 17.82 -1.26
C ALA A 238 -1.38 19.01 -2.04
N GLU A 239 -0.78 19.99 -1.37
CA GLU A 239 -0.11 21.11 -2.04
C GLU A 239 1.08 20.63 -2.88
N SER A 240 1.90 19.74 -2.32
CA SER A 240 2.99 19.10 -3.07
C SER A 240 2.49 18.36 -4.32
N LEU A 241 1.33 17.68 -4.24
CA LEU A 241 0.71 17.00 -5.37
C LEU A 241 0.25 17.98 -6.46
N ARG A 242 -0.36 19.11 -6.06
CA ARG A 242 -0.76 20.17 -7.01
C ARG A 242 0.45 20.68 -7.78
N LEU A 243 1.51 21.06 -7.07
CA LEU A 243 2.75 21.57 -7.68
C LEU A 243 3.39 20.54 -8.63
N TYR A 244 3.41 19.26 -8.24
CA TYR A 244 3.92 18.18 -9.09
C TYR A 244 3.09 18.01 -10.37
N ARG A 245 1.76 18.00 -10.26
CA ARG A 245 0.87 17.91 -11.44
C ARG A 245 1.03 19.12 -12.37
N SER A 246 1.18 20.31 -11.83
CA SER A 246 1.47 21.51 -12.62
C SER A 246 2.81 21.38 -13.36
N ALA A 247 3.83 20.81 -12.72
CA ALA A 247 5.11 20.54 -13.39
C ALA A 247 4.96 19.56 -14.56
N LEU A 248 4.22 18.47 -14.40
CA LEU A 248 3.97 17.50 -15.49
C LEU A 248 3.21 18.12 -16.66
N SER A 249 2.28 19.04 -16.39
CA SER A 249 1.51 19.69 -17.47
C SER A 249 2.39 20.57 -18.38
N LEU A 250 3.50 21.12 -17.85
CA LEU A 250 4.48 21.88 -18.64
C LEU A 250 5.30 20.96 -19.56
N GLU A 251 5.60 19.74 -19.12
CA GLU A 251 6.30 18.73 -19.92
C GLU A 251 5.46 18.29 -21.12
N GLU A 252 4.18 18.01 -20.89
CA GLU A 252 3.25 17.64 -21.96
C GLU A 252 3.05 18.76 -22.98
N ALA A 253 3.00 20.01 -22.53
CA ALA A 253 2.90 21.17 -23.41
C ALA A 253 4.16 21.34 -24.28
N ALA A 254 5.35 21.14 -23.69
CA ALA A 254 6.61 21.16 -24.44
C ALA A 254 6.73 20.00 -25.44
N GLY A 255 6.26 18.80 -25.06
CA GLY A 255 6.25 17.62 -25.94
C GLY A 255 5.30 17.78 -27.15
N ARG A 256 4.14 18.43 -26.96
CA ARG A 256 3.20 18.74 -28.06
C ARG A 256 3.74 19.78 -29.05
N ASN A 257 4.62 20.67 -28.59
CA ASN A 257 5.21 21.73 -29.41
C ASN A 257 6.52 21.30 -30.09
N SER A 258 6.96 20.05 -29.94
CA SER A 258 8.15 19.50 -30.60
C SER A 258 7.81 19.01 -32.03
N PRO A 259 8.58 19.41 -33.06
CA PRO A 259 8.23 19.16 -34.48
C PRO A 259 8.26 17.69 -34.92
N SER A 260 8.60 16.74 -34.04
CA SER A 260 8.53 15.30 -34.30
C SER A 260 7.14 14.69 -34.03
N ALA A 261 6.25 15.38 -33.31
CA ALA A 261 4.91 14.85 -32.99
C ALA A 261 3.88 15.07 -34.14
N SER A 262 4.14 16.01 -35.05
CA SER A 262 3.23 16.33 -36.16
C SER A 262 3.22 15.32 -37.30
N THR A 263 4.22 14.43 -37.38
CA THR A 263 4.34 13.50 -38.53
C THR A 263 3.63 12.17 -38.33
N GLN A 264 3.33 11.75 -37.09
CA GLN A 264 2.62 10.49 -36.82
C GLN A 264 1.11 10.66 -36.61
N SER A 265 0.63 11.85 -36.21
CA SER A 265 -0.81 12.06 -35.99
C SER A 265 -1.60 12.48 -37.25
N GLN A 266 -0.93 12.96 -38.32
CA GLN A 266 -1.62 13.41 -39.55
C GLN A 266 -1.75 12.32 -40.62
N ALA A 267 -1.07 11.18 -40.48
CA ALA A 267 -1.19 10.05 -41.41
C ALA A 267 -2.46 9.20 -41.19
N ALA A 268 -3.17 9.37 -40.07
CA ALA A 268 -4.38 8.61 -39.74
C ALA A 268 -5.70 9.34 -40.07
N ALA A 269 -5.66 10.57 -40.60
CA ALA A 269 -6.84 11.41 -40.82
C ALA A 269 -6.97 11.99 -42.25
N LYS A 270 -6.27 11.42 -43.24
CA LYS A 270 -6.44 11.77 -44.67
C LYS A 270 -6.92 10.57 -45.48
N THR A 271 -8.13 10.13 -45.16
CA THR A 271 -8.97 9.36 -46.10
C THR A 271 -10.42 9.75 -45.91
N GLN A 272 -10.78 11.01 -46.20
CA GLN A 272 -12.13 11.40 -46.63
C GLN A 272 -12.19 12.91 -46.90
N GLY A 273 -12.85 13.28 -48.02
CA GLY A 273 -13.54 14.56 -48.14
C GLY A 273 -12.78 15.69 -48.83
N ASN A 274 -12.96 15.77 -50.14
CA ASN A 274 -12.63 16.91 -50.98
C ASN A 274 -13.69 18.02 -50.78
N SER A 275 -13.28 19.27 -50.55
CA SER A 275 -13.88 20.52 -51.11
C SER A 275 -13.34 21.75 -50.37
N GLY A 276 -12.93 22.75 -51.15
CA GLY A 276 -12.04 23.82 -50.71
C GLY A 276 -12.68 24.94 -49.91
N LEU A 277 -11.79 25.71 -49.29
CA LEU A 277 -11.91 27.16 -49.06
C LEU A 277 -10.49 27.67 -48.76
N SER A 278 -10.10 28.68 -49.53
CA SER A 278 -8.83 29.38 -49.44
C SER A 278 -8.73 30.09 -48.09
N GLY A 279 -7.86 29.59 -47.21
CA GLY A 279 -7.46 30.25 -45.98
C GLY A 279 -5.97 30.53 -46.05
N THR A 280 -5.61 31.81 -46.17
CA THR A 280 -4.23 32.31 -46.08
C THR A 280 -3.62 31.82 -44.77
N SER A 281 -2.77 30.80 -44.84
CA SER A 281 -1.98 30.34 -43.71
C SER A 281 -0.80 31.28 -43.58
N VAL A 282 -0.92 32.23 -42.64
CA VAL A 282 0.24 32.99 -42.16
C VAL A 282 1.12 32.00 -41.41
N SER A 283 2.15 31.50 -42.08
CA SER A 283 3.25 30.77 -41.45
C SER A 283 4.05 31.77 -40.61
N ILE A 284 3.72 31.85 -39.32
CA ILE A 284 4.61 32.49 -38.34
C ILE A 284 5.84 31.58 -38.24
N VAL A 285 6.91 31.95 -38.93
CA VAL A 285 8.23 31.34 -38.77
C VAL A 285 8.74 31.81 -37.41
N VAL A 286 8.41 31.05 -36.36
CA VAL A 286 9.09 31.20 -35.07
C VAL A 286 10.53 30.77 -35.30
N SER A 287 11.48 31.69 -35.06
CA SER A 287 12.90 31.39 -35.19
C SER A 287 13.28 30.24 -34.26
N SER A 288 14.18 29.36 -34.69
CA SER A 288 14.65 28.23 -33.88
C SER A 288 15.30 28.66 -32.57
N ALA A 289 15.80 29.91 -32.49
CA ALA A 289 16.34 30.51 -31.27
C ALA A 289 15.22 30.82 -30.25
N ASP A 290 14.13 31.47 -30.69
CA ASP A 290 13.00 31.83 -29.81
C ASP A 290 12.32 30.56 -29.24
N ALA A 291 12.19 29.52 -30.07
CA ALA A 291 11.65 28.23 -29.64
C ALA A 291 12.56 27.51 -28.62
N ALA A 292 13.89 27.65 -28.73
CA ALA A 292 14.85 27.06 -27.79
C ALA A 292 14.85 27.79 -26.44
N ASP A 293 14.71 29.12 -26.46
CA ASP A 293 14.60 29.95 -25.26
C ASP A 293 13.28 29.67 -24.51
N ASP A 294 12.17 29.52 -25.22
CA ASP A 294 10.89 29.13 -24.63
C ASP A 294 10.93 27.72 -24.01
N ALA A 295 11.61 26.77 -24.67
CA ALA A 295 11.79 25.42 -24.14
C ALA A 295 12.67 25.40 -22.87
N ASN A 296 13.75 26.18 -22.84
CA ASN A 296 14.59 26.34 -21.66
C ASN A 296 13.84 27.03 -20.52
N ALA A 297 13.05 28.07 -20.83
CA ALA A 297 12.20 28.74 -19.84
C ALA A 297 11.14 27.78 -19.26
N ALA A 298 10.50 26.97 -20.09
CA ALA A 298 9.54 25.95 -19.64
C ALA A 298 10.21 24.90 -18.74
N ARG A 299 11.39 24.41 -19.12
CA ARG A 299 12.19 23.47 -18.33
C ARG A 299 12.58 24.05 -16.96
N ASN A 300 12.99 25.32 -16.92
CA ASN A 300 13.33 26.00 -15.67
C ASN A 300 12.11 26.18 -14.76
N ARG A 301 10.95 26.52 -15.33
CA ARG A 301 9.68 26.59 -14.57
C ARG A 301 9.27 25.22 -14.03
N GLN A 302 9.41 24.16 -14.83
CA GLN A 302 9.15 22.80 -14.39
C GLN A 302 10.06 22.41 -13.21
N ALA A 303 11.36 22.65 -13.32
CA ALA A 303 12.31 22.38 -12.24
C ALA A 303 11.99 23.17 -10.96
N ALA A 304 11.59 24.44 -11.07
CA ALA A 304 11.21 25.26 -9.92
C ALA A 304 9.95 24.72 -9.21
N LEU A 305 8.94 24.28 -9.97
CA LEU A 305 7.73 23.65 -9.40
C LEU A 305 8.05 22.33 -8.70
N LEU A 306 8.93 21.51 -9.28
CA LEU A 306 9.39 20.26 -8.66
C LEU A 306 10.18 20.51 -7.37
N LYS A 307 11.08 21.51 -7.35
CA LYS A 307 11.81 21.93 -6.14
C LYS A 307 10.84 22.37 -5.03
N ARG A 308 9.83 23.18 -5.36
CA ARG A 308 8.77 23.58 -4.40
C ARG A 308 7.93 22.39 -3.92
N SER A 309 7.57 21.48 -4.82
CA SER A 309 6.83 20.26 -4.49
C SER A 309 7.57 19.42 -3.45
N LEU A 310 8.89 19.26 -3.61
CA LEU A 310 9.74 18.53 -2.66
C LEU A 310 9.96 19.28 -1.35
N ALA A 311 10.05 20.61 -1.38
CA ALA A 311 10.15 21.42 -0.16
C ALA A 311 8.90 21.27 0.73
N CYS A 312 7.71 21.19 0.13
CA CYS A 312 6.47 20.97 0.87
C CYS A 312 6.33 19.53 1.38
N TRP A 313 6.74 18.54 0.59
CA TRP A 313 6.61 17.12 0.94
C TRP A 313 7.81 16.31 0.43
N PRO A 314 8.87 16.17 1.24
CA PRO A 314 10.10 15.49 0.84
C PRO A 314 9.91 14.01 0.48
N TYR A 315 8.83 13.35 0.90
CA TYR A 315 8.57 11.94 0.61
C TYR A 315 8.09 11.68 -0.84
N ARG A 316 7.93 12.70 -1.71
CA ARG A 316 7.41 12.52 -3.07
C ARG A 316 8.49 12.04 -4.06
N THR A 317 8.77 10.73 -4.07
CA THR A 317 9.75 10.09 -4.97
C THR A 317 9.53 10.41 -6.46
N PRO A 318 8.32 10.43 -7.03
CA PRO A 318 8.12 10.78 -8.44
C PRO A 318 8.56 12.21 -8.81
N ALA A 319 8.36 13.18 -7.92
CA ALA A 319 8.81 14.56 -8.15
C ALA A 319 10.34 14.66 -8.11
N ARG A 320 10.96 13.86 -7.24
CA ARG A 320 12.43 13.75 -7.14
C ARG A 320 13.05 13.15 -8.39
N LEU A 321 12.48 12.04 -8.88
CA LEU A 321 12.91 11.40 -10.11
C LEU A 321 12.80 12.35 -11.32
N ALA A 322 11.66 13.04 -11.45
CA ALA A 322 11.46 14.04 -12.49
C ALA A 322 12.49 15.18 -12.41
N LEU A 323 12.73 15.73 -11.21
CA LEU A 323 13.69 16.80 -11.02
C LEU A 323 15.12 16.35 -11.36
N ALA A 324 15.50 15.14 -10.96
CA ALA A 324 16.79 14.56 -11.30
C ALA A 324 16.96 14.35 -12.81
N GLY A 325 15.88 13.98 -13.54
CA GLY A 325 15.88 13.88 -15.00
C GLY A 325 16.14 15.21 -15.70
N LEU A 326 15.75 16.34 -15.09
CA LEU A 326 16.01 17.68 -15.61
C LEU A 326 17.40 18.22 -15.26
N SER A 327 18.08 17.63 -14.26
CA SER A 327 19.31 18.13 -13.66
C SER A 327 20.58 17.58 -14.33
N ALA A 328 21.70 18.30 -14.20
CA ALA A 328 23.00 17.79 -14.62
C ALA A 328 23.39 16.53 -13.80
N PRO A 329 24.21 15.60 -14.32
CA PRO A 329 24.55 14.35 -13.63
C PRO A 329 24.97 14.49 -12.14
N PRO A 330 25.85 15.43 -11.74
CA PRO A 330 26.23 15.57 -10.33
C PRO A 330 25.08 16.07 -9.44
N GLU A 331 24.31 17.06 -9.89
CA GLU A 331 23.13 17.56 -9.16
C GLU A 331 22.05 16.48 -9.06
N ALA A 332 21.81 15.74 -10.15
CA ALA A 332 20.88 14.61 -10.18
C ALA A 332 21.28 13.55 -9.13
N ALA A 333 22.55 13.15 -9.07
CA ALA A 333 23.04 12.19 -8.09
C ALA A 333 22.84 12.69 -6.64
N ALA A 334 23.06 13.98 -6.37
CA ALA A 334 22.83 14.56 -5.04
C ALA A 334 21.33 14.54 -4.66
N ILE A 335 20.46 14.95 -5.58
CA ILE A 335 18.99 14.94 -5.40
C ILE A 335 18.48 13.51 -5.11
N LEU A 336 18.98 12.52 -5.87
CA LEU A 336 18.57 11.13 -5.75
C LEU A 336 19.10 10.49 -4.47
N ARG A 337 20.37 10.73 -4.09
CA ARG A 337 20.93 10.28 -2.80
C ARG A 337 20.14 10.81 -1.61
N ALA A 338 19.78 12.08 -1.62
CA ALA A 338 18.94 12.67 -0.56
C ALA A 338 17.55 11.99 -0.47
N GLY A 339 17.07 11.39 -1.57
CA GLY A 339 15.82 10.64 -1.57
C GLY A 339 15.87 9.32 -0.84
N LEU A 340 17.04 8.70 -0.72
CA LEU A 340 17.19 7.41 -0.04
C LEU A 340 16.85 7.51 1.45
N ALA A 341 16.91 8.70 2.06
CA ALA A 341 16.47 8.92 3.44
C ALA A 341 14.95 8.77 3.62
N TYR A 342 14.17 8.90 2.53
CA TYR A 342 12.71 8.85 2.57
C TYR A 342 12.15 7.57 1.96
N ASP A 343 12.82 7.02 0.94
CA ASP A 343 12.30 5.91 0.15
C ASP A 343 13.45 5.01 -0.36
N ALA A 344 14.14 4.36 0.57
CA ALA A 344 15.24 3.46 0.25
C ALA A 344 14.78 2.14 -0.42
N ALA A 345 13.48 1.85 -0.40
CA ALA A 345 12.89 0.63 -0.94
C ALA A 345 12.42 0.78 -2.41
N ASP A 346 12.40 2.00 -2.95
CA ASP A 346 12.01 2.23 -4.35
C ASP A 346 13.13 1.85 -5.34
N PRO A 347 12.91 0.87 -6.24
CA PRO A 347 13.92 0.42 -7.20
C PRO A 347 14.24 1.48 -8.27
N ALA A 348 13.27 2.32 -8.65
CA ALA A 348 13.46 3.35 -9.67
C ALA A 348 14.40 4.46 -9.18
N LEU A 349 14.35 4.79 -7.89
CA LEU A 349 15.27 5.73 -7.25
C LEU A 349 16.73 5.25 -7.32
N TRP A 350 16.96 3.98 -7.00
CA TRP A 350 18.28 3.35 -7.11
C TRP A 350 18.78 3.25 -8.56
N LEU A 351 17.90 2.86 -9.50
CA LEU A 351 18.26 2.79 -10.91
C LEU A 351 18.62 4.17 -11.46
N ALA A 352 17.83 5.19 -11.13
CA ALA A 352 18.09 6.58 -11.54
C ALA A 352 19.41 7.09 -10.95
N LEU A 353 19.70 6.77 -9.68
CA LEU A 353 20.97 7.11 -9.04
C LEU A 353 22.13 6.43 -9.76
N GLY A 354 22.01 5.12 -10.02
CA GLY A 354 22.98 4.36 -10.79
C GLY A 354 23.24 5.00 -12.16
N GLY A 355 22.20 5.37 -12.90
CA GLY A 355 22.32 6.05 -14.19
C GLY A 355 23.00 7.42 -14.11
N ALA A 356 22.70 8.21 -13.07
CA ALA A 356 23.36 9.51 -12.85
C ALA A 356 24.86 9.36 -12.53
N LEU A 357 25.24 8.32 -11.78
CA LEU A 357 26.63 7.99 -11.47
C LEU A 357 27.37 7.42 -12.69
N ALA A 358 26.70 6.58 -13.49
CA ALA A 358 27.25 6.02 -14.72
C ALA A 358 27.68 7.12 -15.70
N ARG A 359 26.83 8.14 -15.88
CA ARG A 359 27.16 9.33 -16.71
C ARG A 359 28.37 10.12 -16.23
N GLN A 360 28.70 10.03 -14.93
CA GLN A 360 29.88 10.68 -14.35
C GLN A 360 31.15 9.82 -14.48
N GLY A 361 31.03 8.54 -14.82
CA GLY A 361 32.15 7.59 -14.69
C GLY A 361 32.44 7.24 -13.22
N ASP A 362 31.43 7.28 -12.35
CA ASP A 362 31.54 6.88 -10.94
C ASP A 362 31.17 5.41 -10.77
N LEU A 363 32.09 4.61 -10.22
CA LEU A 363 31.90 3.18 -9.96
C LEU A 363 30.79 2.89 -8.93
N GLY A 364 30.37 3.88 -8.13
CA GLY A 364 29.19 3.80 -7.27
C GLY A 364 27.89 3.48 -8.03
N ALA A 365 27.89 3.62 -9.36
CA ALA A 365 26.79 3.17 -10.21
C ALA A 365 26.51 1.66 -10.11
N VAL A 366 27.56 0.83 -9.95
CA VAL A 366 27.42 -0.64 -9.88
C VAL A 366 26.61 -1.09 -8.66
N PRO A 367 26.96 -0.73 -7.41
CA PRO A 367 26.16 -1.12 -6.24
C PRO A 367 24.76 -0.49 -6.26
N ALA A 368 24.61 0.73 -6.78
CA ALA A 368 23.29 1.35 -6.93
C ALA A 368 22.37 0.55 -7.88
N MET A 369 22.89 0.09 -9.03
CA MET A 369 22.11 -0.74 -9.95
C MET A 369 21.82 -2.12 -9.37
N ASN A 370 22.79 -2.77 -8.71
CA ASN A 370 22.54 -4.03 -8.01
C ASN A 370 21.41 -3.88 -6.98
N ARG A 371 21.40 -2.77 -6.24
CA ARG A 371 20.36 -2.52 -5.25
C ARG A 371 18.97 -2.36 -5.89
N ALA A 372 18.87 -1.69 -7.03
CA ALA A 372 17.62 -1.63 -7.79
C ALA A 372 17.13 -3.04 -8.19
N LEU A 373 18.03 -3.89 -8.69
CA LEU A 373 17.71 -5.26 -9.10
C LEU A 373 17.34 -6.18 -7.93
N GLU A 374 17.88 -5.95 -6.74
CA GLU A 374 17.47 -6.66 -5.52
C GLU A 374 16.06 -6.27 -5.08
N LEU A 375 15.71 -4.99 -5.20
CA LEU A 375 14.40 -4.47 -4.82
C LEU A 375 13.29 -4.89 -5.78
N ASP A 376 13.62 -5.13 -7.05
CA ASP A 376 12.66 -5.66 -8.03
C ASP A 376 13.32 -6.56 -9.08
N ARG A 377 13.61 -7.79 -8.69
CA ARG A 377 14.34 -8.77 -9.51
C ARG A 377 13.58 -9.26 -10.75
N PHE A 378 12.24 -9.19 -10.72
CA PHE A 378 11.35 -9.72 -11.76
C PHE A 378 10.77 -8.64 -12.67
N ASP A 379 11.45 -7.50 -12.79
CA ASP A 379 11.14 -6.49 -13.79
C ASP A 379 12.11 -6.59 -14.99
N PRO A 380 11.64 -7.01 -16.19
CA PRO A 380 12.51 -7.17 -17.35
C PRO A 380 13.04 -5.83 -17.89
N HIS A 381 12.30 -4.73 -17.70
CA HIS A 381 12.71 -3.40 -18.13
C HIS A 381 13.77 -2.82 -17.18
N LEU A 382 13.61 -3.03 -15.87
CA LEU A 382 14.60 -2.65 -14.87
C LEU A 382 15.93 -3.38 -15.09
N GLN A 383 15.88 -4.70 -15.31
CA GLN A 383 17.05 -5.53 -15.64
C GLN A 383 17.78 -4.99 -16.87
N THR A 384 17.05 -4.69 -17.93
CA THR A 384 17.61 -4.14 -19.19
C THR A 384 18.20 -2.75 -18.97
N ALA A 385 17.50 -1.89 -18.23
CA ALA A 385 17.97 -0.54 -17.93
C ALA A 385 19.24 -0.52 -17.08
N ALA A 386 19.37 -1.45 -16.12
CA ALA A 386 20.60 -1.62 -15.35
C ALA A 386 21.77 -2.04 -16.26
N LEU A 387 21.57 -2.99 -17.17
CA LEU A 387 22.60 -3.36 -18.16
C LEU A 387 23.01 -2.17 -19.03
N ARG A 388 22.04 -1.38 -19.51
CA ARG A 388 22.32 -0.17 -20.29
C ARG A 388 23.17 0.83 -19.52
N GLY A 389 22.85 1.02 -18.24
CA GLY A 389 23.62 1.90 -17.36
C GLY A 389 25.04 1.40 -17.09
N LEU A 390 25.24 0.09 -16.91
CA LEU A 390 26.57 -0.51 -16.71
C LEU A 390 27.43 -0.42 -17.97
N GLU A 391 26.81 -0.58 -19.14
CA GLU A 391 27.44 -0.43 -20.45
C GLU A 391 27.89 1.03 -20.66
N GLN A 392 27.00 1.99 -20.37
CA GLN A 392 27.32 3.42 -20.41
C GLN A 392 28.46 3.77 -19.44
N LEU A 393 28.47 3.22 -18.23
CA LEU A 393 29.55 3.41 -17.27
C LEU A 393 30.89 2.90 -17.82
N ALA A 394 30.91 1.69 -18.38
CA ALA A 394 32.11 1.09 -18.93
C ALA A 394 32.67 1.92 -20.10
N ARG A 395 31.81 2.39 -21.01
CA ARG A 395 32.22 3.32 -22.08
C ARG A 395 32.79 4.61 -21.52
N ARG A 396 32.09 5.22 -20.56
CA ARG A 396 32.52 6.51 -20.01
C ARG A 396 33.85 6.40 -19.27
N LEU A 397 34.09 5.31 -18.54
CA LEU A 397 35.40 5.03 -17.92
C LEU A 397 36.49 4.83 -18.97
N SER A 398 36.20 4.17 -20.08
CA SER A 398 37.14 4.00 -21.20
C SER A 398 37.52 5.35 -21.83
N GLU A 399 36.54 6.19 -22.13
CA GLU A 399 36.73 7.55 -22.67
C GLU A 399 37.53 8.46 -21.72
N GLN A 400 37.43 8.23 -20.42
CA GLN A 400 38.21 8.95 -19.40
C GLN A 400 39.64 8.41 -19.24
N GLY A 401 40.05 7.41 -20.03
CA GLY A 401 41.37 6.79 -19.92
C GLY A 401 41.53 5.92 -18.67
N ARG A 402 40.44 5.33 -18.16
CA ARG A 402 40.42 4.44 -16.97
C ARG A 402 40.10 2.99 -17.36
N PRO A 403 40.95 2.31 -18.15
CA PRO A 403 40.63 1.02 -18.78
C PRO A 403 40.39 -0.12 -17.76
N GLU A 404 41.15 -0.19 -16.67
CA GLU A 404 40.94 -1.20 -15.61
C GLU A 404 39.55 -1.10 -14.99
N GLN A 405 39.09 0.13 -14.76
CA GLN A 405 37.79 0.38 -14.16
C GLN A 405 36.67 0.15 -15.16
N ALA A 406 36.89 0.50 -16.43
CA ALA A 406 35.99 0.16 -17.53
C ALA A 406 35.79 -1.36 -17.64
N LYS A 407 36.89 -2.13 -17.56
CA LYS A 407 36.88 -3.59 -17.54
C LYS A 407 36.11 -4.14 -16.34
N ALA A 408 36.36 -3.60 -15.15
CA ALA A 408 35.64 -4.01 -13.94
C ALA A 408 34.12 -3.73 -14.03
N ALA A 409 33.73 -2.57 -14.56
CA ALA A 409 32.34 -2.22 -14.82
C ALA A 409 31.69 -3.14 -15.87
N ALA A 410 32.39 -3.41 -16.98
CA ALA A 410 31.94 -4.34 -18.02
C ALA A 410 31.74 -5.76 -17.48
N ALA A 411 32.70 -6.25 -16.69
CA ALA A 411 32.60 -7.56 -16.03
C ALA A 411 31.44 -7.63 -15.03
N ALA A 412 31.15 -6.54 -14.30
CA ALA A 412 29.98 -6.47 -13.44
C ALA A 412 28.67 -6.55 -14.25
N GLY A 413 28.61 -5.84 -15.39
CA GLY A 413 27.50 -5.92 -16.35
C GLY A 413 27.31 -7.32 -16.92
N ALA A 414 28.38 -7.99 -17.35
CA ALA A 414 28.33 -9.36 -17.85
C ALA A 414 27.81 -10.36 -16.81
N ARG A 415 28.21 -10.21 -15.53
CA ARG A 415 27.69 -11.01 -14.42
C ARG A 415 26.20 -10.74 -14.15
N THR A 416 25.78 -9.47 -14.23
CA THR A 416 24.37 -9.09 -14.09
C THR A 416 23.52 -9.69 -15.21
N TYR A 417 24.01 -9.67 -16.45
CA TYR A 417 23.34 -10.31 -17.58
C TYR A 417 23.23 -11.84 -17.40
N ALA A 418 24.30 -12.50 -16.95
CA ALA A 418 24.26 -13.94 -16.68
C ALA A 418 23.19 -14.31 -15.65
N ARG A 419 23.11 -13.59 -14.51
CA ARG A 419 22.05 -13.78 -13.51
C ARG A 419 20.66 -13.53 -14.08
N TYR A 420 20.50 -12.53 -14.95
CA TYR A 420 19.21 -12.27 -15.59
C TYR A 420 18.81 -13.41 -16.54
N ALA A 421 19.74 -13.91 -17.36
CA ALA A 421 19.49 -15.04 -18.25
C ALA A 421 19.12 -16.32 -17.48
N GLU A 422 19.87 -16.65 -16.42
CA GLU A 422 19.57 -17.78 -15.53
C GLU A 422 18.19 -17.65 -14.87
N LEU A 423 17.87 -16.45 -14.36
CA LEU A 423 16.57 -16.21 -13.74
C LEU A 423 15.43 -16.34 -14.76
N ALA A 424 15.59 -15.78 -15.95
CA ALA A 424 14.60 -15.88 -17.03
C ALA A 424 14.39 -17.34 -17.47
N ASP A 425 15.45 -18.15 -17.50
CA ASP A 425 15.36 -19.56 -17.83
C ASP A 425 14.63 -20.35 -16.73
N SER A 426 14.98 -20.10 -15.46
CA SER A 426 14.32 -20.75 -14.32
C SER A 426 12.81 -20.48 -14.29
N VAL A 427 12.40 -19.25 -14.61
CA VAL A 427 10.98 -18.86 -14.72
C VAL A 427 10.31 -19.54 -15.90
N ARG A 428 10.99 -19.66 -17.04
CA ARG A 428 10.49 -20.33 -18.25
C ARG A 428 10.25 -21.83 -18.01
N THR A 429 11.09 -22.48 -17.21
CA THR A 429 10.98 -23.92 -16.91
C THR A 429 10.08 -24.23 -15.70
N SER A 430 9.68 -23.21 -14.94
CA SER A 430 8.86 -23.39 -13.74
C SER A 430 7.40 -23.73 -14.08
N VAL A 431 6.77 -24.54 -13.24
CA VAL A 431 5.32 -24.79 -13.27
C VAL A 431 4.54 -23.61 -12.68
N GLN A 432 5.22 -22.70 -11.98
CA GLN A 432 4.58 -21.55 -11.34
C GLN A 432 4.22 -20.45 -12.34
N ARG A 433 3.24 -19.63 -11.96
CA ARG A 433 2.68 -18.57 -12.81
C ARG A 433 3.67 -17.43 -13.03
N ASN A 434 3.76 -16.94 -14.27
CA ASN A 434 4.57 -15.77 -14.65
C ASN A 434 3.68 -14.57 -15.02
N ASP A 435 3.15 -13.90 -14.00
CA ASP A 435 2.25 -12.76 -14.16
C ASP A 435 2.92 -11.52 -14.70
N ARG A 436 4.21 -11.37 -14.40
CA ARG A 436 5.00 -10.21 -14.84
C ARG A 436 5.52 -10.35 -16.26
N ARG A 437 5.21 -11.47 -16.95
CA ARG A 437 5.75 -11.81 -18.28
C ARG A 437 7.28 -11.69 -18.30
N PHE A 438 7.90 -12.05 -17.18
CA PHE A 438 9.33 -11.93 -16.98
C PHE A 438 10.06 -12.87 -17.95
N ARG A 439 10.87 -12.29 -18.82
CA ARG A 439 11.64 -12.98 -19.86
C ARG A 439 12.78 -12.07 -20.30
N LEU A 440 13.83 -12.69 -20.83
CA LEU A 440 14.96 -11.95 -21.39
C LEU A 440 14.48 -11.03 -22.53
N THR A 441 14.93 -9.77 -22.51
CA THR A 441 14.64 -8.81 -23.58
C THR A 441 15.70 -8.93 -24.69
N ALA A 442 15.33 -8.60 -25.93
CA ALA A 442 16.28 -8.59 -27.05
C ALA A 442 17.43 -7.61 -26.81
N GLU A 443 17.14 -6.43 -26.25
CA GLU A 443 18.16 -5.44 -25.91
C GLU A 443 19.12 -5.94 -24.82
N ALA A 444 18.63 -6.67 -23.81
CA ALA A 444 19.49 -7.23 -22.78
C ALA A 444 20.49 -8.26 -23.33
N VAL A 445 20.11 -9.02 -24.37
CA VAL A 445 21.03 -9.94 -25.07
C VAL A 445 22.17 -9.17 -25.71
N ILE A 446 21.84 -8.15 -26.50
CA ILE A 446 22.81 -7.30 -27.20
C ILE A 446 23.75 -6.61 -26.19
N LEU A 447 23.20 -6.03 -25.13
CA LEU A 447 23.97 -5.38 -24.08
C LEU A 447 24.86 -6.38 -23.34
N GLY A 448 24.34 -7.58 -23.05
CA GLY A 448 25.07 -8.65 -22.37
C GLY A 448 26.28 -9.12 -23.16
N GLU A 449 26.12 -9.31 -24.47
CA GLU A 449 27.22 -9.65 -25.38
C GLU A 449 28.25 -8.53 -25.47
N ALA A 450 27.82 -7.28 -25.63
CA ALA A 450 28.72 -6.12 -25.66
C ALA A 450 29.54 -6.00 -24.37
N LEU A 451 28.90 -6.15 -23.21
CA LEU A 451 29.56 -6.10 -21.90
C LEU A 451 30.59 -7.23 -21.71
N ARG A 452 30.30 -8.44 -22.21
CA ARG A 452 31.26 -9.56 -22.23
C ARG A 452 32.48 -9.22 -23.10
N HIS A 453 32.24 -8.78 -24.33
CA HIS A 453 33.31 -8.36 -25.23
C HIS A 453 34.17 -7.23 -24.66
N MET A 454 33.59 -6.24 -24.00
CA MET A 454 34.33 -5.16 -23.33
C MET A 454 35.17 -5.67 -22.16
N ALA A 455 34.68 -6.65 -21.41
CA ALA A 455 35.44 -7.27 -20.32
C ALA A 455 36.65 -8.08 -20.83
N ASP A 456 36.48 -8.77 -21.97
CA ASP A 456 37.49 -9.66 -22.54
C ASP A 456 38.55 -8.91 -23.40
N SER A 457 38.12 -7.92 -24.19
CA SER A 457 39.01 -7.13 -25.07
C SER A 457 40.02 -6.26 -24.31
N ALA A 458 39.67 -5.80 -23.10
CA ALA A 458 40.60 -5.10 -22.22
C ALA A 458 41.76 -6.00 -21.74
N ALA A 459 41.60 -7.33 -21.72
CA ALA A 459 42.68 -8.27 -21.36
C ALA A 459 43.74 -8.42 -22.47
N SER A 460 43.35 -8.29 -23.74
CA SER A 460 44.24 -8.53 -24.88
C SER A 460 45.04 -7.30 -25.34
N SER A 461 44.69 -6.10 -24.85
CA SER A 461 45.50 -4.89 -25.06
C SER A 461 46.65 -4.77 -24.05
N GLN A 462 46.44 -5.25 -22.82
CA GLN A 462 47.45 -5.23 -21.75
C GLN A 462 48.53 -6.31 -21.95
N ALA A 463 48.15 -7.46 -22.52
CA ALA A 463 49.09 -8.52 -22.91
C ALA A 463 49.94 -8.19 -24.16
N ARG A 464 49.64 -7.11 -24.89
CA ARG A 464 50.46 -6.62 -26.02
C ARG A 464 51.40 -5.47 -25.64
N LEU A 465 51.26 -4.92 -24.45
CA LEU A 465 52.07 -3.81 -23.93
C LEU A 465 53.09 -4.27 -22.87
N ASN A 466 52.99 -5.52 -22.43
CA ASN A 466 54.02 -6.25 -21.68
C ASN A 466 54.72 -7.22 -22.63
#